data_AF-A0A966JUL0-F1
#
_entry.id   AF-A0A966JUL0-F1
#
_cell.length_a   1.000
_cell.length_b   1.000
_cell.length_c   1.000
_cell.angle_alpha   90.00
_cell.angle_beta   90.00
_cell.angle_gamma   90.00
#
_symmetry.space_group_name_H-M   'P 1'
#
loop_
_entity.id
_entity.type
_entity.pdbx_description
1 polymer ?
#
loop_
_entity_poly.entity_id
_entity_poly.type
_entity_poly.pdbx_seq_one_letter_code
_entity_poly.pdbx_strand_id
1 'polypeptide(L)'
;MTLDSAHLPPVVAVVSPKGGSGKTAVASNLALAFAQRMPSVIVDLDMYSGDVEWAFGVQPTYRIHDVARRLREDSSSELEGMFTSRGAYLSLLCSPDSHIAADAVSGLDMATITQRLIELNRPVVLDTSPGMSDFTLDAIEAASRIVLVTTTDVASVQAARKLIDTMQALRLDTARVALAVNRFNSRTGLDVA
;
A
#
# COMPACT_ATOMS: atom_id res chain seq x y z
N MET A 1 -10.36 -32.17 -1.33
CA MET A 1 -10.88 -30.81 -1.22
C MET A 1 -10.21 -30.00 -2.32
N THR A 2 -10.85 -29.97 -3.48
CA THR A 2 -10.32 -29.42 -4.74
C THR A 2 -10.35 -27.90 -4.64
N LEU A 3 -9.18 -27.28 -4.55
CA LEU A 3 -9.06 -25.82 -4.67
C LEU A 3 -9.37 -25.46 -6.13
N ASP A 4 -10.44 -24.69 -6.29
CA ASP A 4 -10.89 -24.12 -7.53
C ASP A 4 -9.78 -23.27 -8.16
N SER A 5 -9.64 -23.32 -9.47
CA SER A 5 -8.59 -22.60 -10.19
C SER A 5 -8.87 -21.09 -10.15
N ALA A 6 -7.91 -20.35 -9.59
CA ALA A 6 -7.55 -18.97 -9.91
C ALA A 6 -8.33 -17.80 -9.26
N HIS A 7 -8.08 -17.56 -7.97
CA HIS A 7 -7.80 -16.18 -7.54
C HIS A 7 -6.61 -16.17 -6.59
N LEU A 8 -5.44 -15.76 -7.12
CA LEU A 8 -4.30 -15.38 -6.30
C LEU A 8 -4.78 -14.33 -5.28
N PRO A 9 -4.34 -14.40 -4.01
CA PRO A 9 -4.68 -13.40 -3.02
C PRO A 9 -4.33 -11.99 -3.52
N PRO A 10 -5.19 -11.00 -3.24
CA PRO A 10 -5.06 -9.71 -3.88
C PRO A 10 -3.85 -8.93 -3.36
N VAL A 11 -3.10 -8.35 -4.28
CA VAL A 11 -2.25 -7.18 -4.00
C VAL A 11 -3.09 -5.94 -4.22
N VAL A 12 -3.25 -5.11 -3.20
CA VAL A 12 -4.06 -3.90 -3.21
C VAL A 12 -3.18 -2.69 -2.96
N ALA A 13 -3.06 -1.80 -3.95
CA ALA A 13 -2.44 -0.49 -3.76
C ALA A 13 -3.48 0.53 -3.29
N VAL A 14 -3.21 1.20 -2.16
CA VAL A 14 -4.06 2.26 -1.64
C VAL A 14 -3.40 3.60 -1.94
N VAL A 15 -3.99 4.34 -2.89
CA VAL A 15 -3.37 5.52 -3.50
C VAL A 15 -4.24 6.76 -3.33
N SER A 16 -3.61 7.94 -3.38
CA SER A 16 -4.28 9.24 -3.31
C SER A 16 -3.32 10.31 -3.80
N PRO A 17 -3.78 11.23 -4.66
CA PRO A 17 -2.96 12.34 -5.12
C PRO A 17 -2.70 13.39 -4.02
N LYS A 18 -3.41 13.32 -2.89
CA LYS A 18 -3.30 14.26 -1.78
C LYS A 18 -2.91 13.59 -0.46
N GLY A 19 -2.17 14.35 0.35
CA GLY A 19 -1.94 14.07 1.77
C GLY A 19 -3.21 14.32 2.58
N GLY A 20 -3.35 13.62 3.71
CA GLY A 20 -4.48 13.81 4.63
C GLY A 20 -5.84 13.27 4.16
N SER A 21 -5.93 12.60 3.00
CA SER A 21 -7.17 11.94 2.54
C SER A 21 -7.53 10.69 3.34
N GLY A 22 -6.60 10.19 4.16
CA GLY A 22 -6.78 9.02 5.02
C GLY A 22 -6.40 7.68 4.38
N LYS A 23 -5.46 7.67 3.41
CA LYS A 23 -4.90 6.44 2.81
C LYS A 23 -4.50 5.41 3.87
N THR A 24 -3.60 5.77 4.78
CA THR A 24 -3.09 4.87 5.84
C THR A 24 -4.20 4.31 6.73
N ALA A 25 -5.24 5.10 7.01
CA ALA A 25 -6.40 4.61 7.75
C ALA A 25 -7.19 3.57 6.95
N VAL A 26 -7.44 3.83 5.66
CA VAL A 26 -8.12 2.88 4.76
C VAL A 26 -7.29 1.61 4.57
N ALA A 27 -5.98 1.76 4.29
CA ALA A 27 -5.04 0.65 4.11
C ALA A 27 -4.94 -0.23 5.36
N SER A 28 -4.75 0.39 6.53
CA SER A 28 -4.68 -0.32 7.82
C SER A 28 -5.96 -1.11 8.10
N ASN A 29 -7.12 -0.50 7.93
CA ASN A 29 -8.39 -1.19 8.16
C ASN A 29 -8.67 -2.28 7.13
N LEU A 30 -8.26 -2.09 5.87
CA LEU A 30 -8.37 -3.12 4.84
C LEU A 30 -7.50 -4.34 5.15
N ALA A 31 -6.24 -4.12 5.54
CA ALA A 31 -5.34 -5.19 5.96
C ALA A 31 -5.91 -5.93 7.18
N LEU A 32 -6.40 -5.20 8.19
CA LEU A 32 -7.03 -5.79 9.36
C LEU A 32 -8.29 -6.60 8.99
N ALA A 33 -9.09 -6.15 8.03
CA ALA A 33 -10.27 -6.88 7.56
C ALA A 33 -9.88 -8.21 6.87
N PHE A 34 -8.79 -8.23 6.11
CA PHE A 34 -8.23 -9.50 5.61
C PHE A 34 -7.77 -10.40 6.75
N ALA A 35 -7.05 -9.84 7.73
CA ALA A 35 -6.55 -10.55 8.91
C ALA A 35 -7.65 -11.19 9.78
N GLN A 36 -8.90 -10.73 9.69
CA GLN A 36 -10.04 -11.38 10.36
C GLN A 36 -10.38 -12.76 9.77
N ARG A 37 -9.89 -13.08 8.56
CA ARG A 37 -10.26 -14.29 7.81
C ARG A 37 -9.06 -15.13 7.42
N MET A 38 -7.91 -14.50 7.14
CA MET A 38 -6.70 -15.17 6.67
C MET A 38 -5.46 -14.32 6.96
N PRO A 39 -4.24 -14.91 7.00
CA PRO A 39 -3.01 -14.12 7.10
C PRO A 39 -2.95 -13.03 6.03
N SER A 40 -2.52 -11.82 6.39
CA SER A 40 -2.39 -10.69 5.48
C SER A 40 -1.19 -9.81 5.86
N VAL A 41 -0.66 -9.09 4.88
CA VAL A 41 0.46 -8.16 5.07
C VAL A 41 0.03 -6.74 4.71
N ILE A 42 0.41 -5.77 5.54
CA ILE A 42 0.44 -4.35 5.14
C ILE A 42 1.88 -3.90 4.99
N VAL A 43 2.16 -3.17 3.91
CA VAL A 43 3.47 -2.61 3.60
C VAL A 43 3.32 -1.10 3.48
N ASP A 44 4.11 -0.38 4.25
CA ASP A 44 4.16 1.08 4.23
C ASP A 44 5.22 1.54 3.22
N LEU A 45 4.74 2.07 2.09
CA LEU A 45 5.53 2.59 0.98
C LEU A 45 5.60 4.12 1.01
N ASP A 46 5.12 4.78 2.07
CA ASP A 46 5.40 6.19 2.30
C ASP A 46 6.79 6.33 2.93
N MET A 47 7.80 6.26 2.06
CA MET A 47 9.21 6.14 2.45
C MET A 47 9.73 7.30 3.30
N TYR A 48 9.09 8.46 3.25
CA TYR A 48 9.54 9.67 3.96
C TYR A 48 8.60 10.07 5.11
N SER A 49 7.35 9.61 5.11
CA SER A 49 6.34 10.02 6.09
C SER A 49 5.33 8.92 6.46
N GLY A 50 5.75 7.65 6.40
CA GLY A 50 4.87 6.53 6.72
C GLY A 50 4.44 6.44 8.18
N ASP A 51 3.18 6.09 8.38
CA ASP A 51 2.47 6.15 9.65
C ASP A 51 1.84 4.80 10.07
N VAL A 52 2.11 3.72 9.32
CA VAL A 52 1.49 2.40 9.58
C VAL A 52 1.84 1.89 10.99
N GLU A 53 3.06 2.09 11.47
CA GLU A 53 3.44 1.66 12.83
C GLU A 53 2.60 2.33 13.92
N TRP A 54 2.28 3.62 13.75
CA TRP A 54 1.46 4.39 14.66
C TRP A 54 -0.02 3.97 14.58
N ALA A 55 -0.50 3.69 13.37
CA ALA A 55 -1.87 3.20 13.17
C ALA A 55 -2.16 1.90 13.93
N PHE A 56 -1.14 1.04 14.11
CA PHE A 56 -1.27 -0.22 14.83
C PHE A 56 -0.69 -0.22 16.25
N GLY A 57 -0.01 0.85 16.65
CA GLY A 57 0.65 0.98 17.95
C GLY A 57 1.76 -0.05 18.16
N VAL A 58 2.61 -0.25 17.14
CA VAL A 58 3.73 -1.21 17.16
C VAL A 58 5.07 -0.51 17.11
N GLN A 59 6.13 -1.20 17.54
CA GLN A 59 7.51 -0.74 17.41
C GLN A 59 8.29 -1.75 16.55
N PRO A 60 8.52 -1.47 15.26
CA PRO A 60 9.17 -2.42 14.35
C PRO A 60 10.62 -2.69 14.73
N THR A 61 11.02 -3.96 14.69
CA THR A 61 12.44 -4.36 14.82
C THR A 61 13.18 -4.24 13.49
N TYR A 62 12.49 -4.56 12.39
CA TYR A 62 13.00 -4.39 11.03
C TYR A 62 12.02 -3.52 10.24
N ARG A 63 12.59 -2.70 9.37
CA ARG A 63 11.86 -1.84 8.43
C ARG A 63 12.21 -2.21 7.00
N ILE A 64 11.54 -1.59 6.05
CA ILE A 64 11.73 -1.87 4.63
C ILE A 64 13.20 -1.73 4.17
N HIS A 65 13.95 -0.78 4.75
CA HIS A 65 15.37 -0.60 4.44
C HIS A 65 16.28 -1.70 5.01
N ASP A 66 15.90 -2.31 6.15
CA ASP A 66 16.60 -3.48 6.69
C ASP A 66 16.37 -4.71 5.82
N VAL A 67 15.13 -4.91 5.37
CA VAL A 67 14.75 -5.98 4.45
C VAL A 67 15.52 -5.84 3.14
N ALA A 68 15.56 -4.64 2.56
CA ALA A 68 16.35 -4.34 1.37
C ALA A 68 17.82 -4.70 1.55
N ARG A 69 18.45 -4.24 2.65
CA ARG A 69 19.84 -4.58 2.97
C ARG A 69 20.06 -6.09 3.07
N ARG A 70 19.20 -6.80 3.82
CA ARG A 70 19.35 -8.25 4.00
C ARG A 70 19.19 -9.03 2.70
N LEU A 71 18.21 -8.69 1.87
CA LEU A 71 18.01 -9.38 0.59
C LEU A 71 19.14 -9.13 -0.41
N ARG A 72 19.83 -7.98 -0.31
CA ARG A 72 21.06 -7.73 -1.09
C ARG A 72 22.24 -8.59 -0.61
N GLU A 73 22.38 -8.75 0.70
CA GLU A 73 23.45 -9.56 1.31
C GLU A 73 23.22 -11.06 1.08
N ASP A 74 21.97 -11.50 1.21
CA ASP A 74 21.53 -12.86 1.03
C ASP A 74 20.10 -12.90 0.48
N SER A 75 19.98 -13.20 -0.81
CA SER A 75 18.69 -13.28 -1.50
C SER A 75 17.82 -14.46 -1.01
N SER A 76 18.40 -15.44 -0.31
CA SER A 76 17.66 -16.58 0.24
C SER A 76 16.98 -16.26 1.59
N SER A 77 17.31 -15.13 2.21
CA SER A 77 16.73 -14.70 3.48
C SER A 77 15.20 -14.69 3.43
N GLU A 78 14.58 -15.22 4.50
CA GLU A 78 13.13 -15.30 4.62
C GLU A 78 12.54 -13.93 4.98
N LEU A 79 11.64 -13.44 4.12
CA LEU A 79 10.98 -12.15 4.31
C LEU A 79 10.10 -12.14 5.58
N GLU A 80 9.42 -13.25 5.88
CA GLU A 80 8.46 -13.35 6.98
C GLU A 80 9.10 -13.12 8.36
N GLY A 81 10.35 -13.56 8.54
CA GLY A 81 11.11 -13.36 9.78
C GLY A 81 11.46 -11.90 10.06
N MET A 82 11.22 -10.99 9.12
CA MET A 82 11.46 -9.55 9.26
C MET A 82 10.17 -8.74 9.40
N PHE A 83 9.00 -9.37 9.39
CA PHE A 83 7.76 -8.65 9.64
C PHE A 83 7.54 -8.37 11.12
N THR A 84 6.90 -7.25 11.39
CA THR A 84 6.32 -6.98 12.70
C THR A 84 4.94 -7.62 12.76
N SER A 85 4.71 -8.51 13.72
CA SER A 85 3.42 -9.19 13.87
C SER A 85 2.47 -8.39 14.77
N ARG A 86 1.20 -8.27 14.38
CA ARG A 86 0.12 -7.69 15.18
C ARG A 86 -1.03 -8.67 15.30
N GLY A 87 -1.08 -9.40 16.41
CA GLY A 87 -2.04 -10.51 16.56
C GLY A 87 -1.66 -11.71 15.70
N ALA A 88 -2.61 -12.60 15.43
CA ALA A 88 -2.32 -13.90 14.81
C ALA A 88 -2.10 -13.85 13.29
N TYR A 89 -2.74 -12.89 12.59
CA TYR A 89 -2.86 -12.93 11.13
C TYR A 89 -2.47 -11.64 10.41
N LEU A 90 -2.05 -10.60 11.14
CA LEU A 90 -1.58 -9.37 10.52
C LEU A 90 -0.06 -9.22 10.70
N SER A 91 0.62 -9.09 9.57
CA SER A 91 2.04 -8.77 9.48
C SER A 91 2.24 -7.39 8.87
N LEU A 92 3.25 -6.66 9.35
CA LEU A 92 3.55 -5.30 8.92
C LEU A 92 4.99 -5.21 8.45
N LEU A 93 5.21 -4.56 7.32
CA LEU A 93 6.51 -4.06 6.89
C LEU A 93 6.44 -2.53 6.87
N CYS A 94 7.03 -1.89 7.87
CA CYS A 94 6.92 -0.45 8.06
C CYS A 94 7.98 0.32 7.26
N SER A 95 7.68 1.58 7.02
CA SER A 95 8.51 2.56 6.31
C SER A 95 9.84 2.77 7.05
N PRO A 96 10.85 3.37 6.38
CA PRO A 96 12.12 3.73 7.00
C PRO A 96 11.95 4.65 8.22
N ASP A 97 12.91 4.61 9.14
CA ASP A 97 12.92 5.45 10.36
C ASP A 97 13.59 6.82 10.14
N SER A 98 14.17 7.04 8.97
CA SER A 98 14.84 8.29 8.59
C SER A 98 14.86 8.46 7.08
N HIS A 99 14.95 9.72 6.63
CA HIS A 99 15.08 10.02 5.20
C HIS A 99 16.36 9.43 4.60
N ILE A 100 17.46 9.37 5.37
CA ILE A 100 18.72 8.76 4.91
C ILE A 100 18.52 7.26 4.66
N ALA A 101 17.79 6.57 5.54
CA ALA A 101 17.45 5.16 5.35
C ALA A 101 16.50 4.96 4.16
N ALA A 102 15.58 5.91 3.91
CA ALA A 102 14.71 5.90 2.74
C ALA A 102 15.51 6.01 1.43
N ASP A 103 16.45 6.94 1.36
CA ASP A 103 17.31 7.16 0.19
C ASP A 103 18.25 5.98 -0.10
N ALA A 104 18.49 5.11 0.90
CA ALA A 104 19.29 3.89 0.75
C ALA A 104 18.52 2.71 0.11
N VAL A 105 17.21 2.85 -0.11
CA VAL A 105 16.37 1.85 -0.77
C VAL A 105 16.24 2.20 -2.25
N SER A 106 16.80 1.36 -3.11
CA SER A 106 16.72 1.52 -4.55
C SER A 106 15.42 0.95 -5.13
N GLY A 107 15.07 1.34 -6.35
CA GLY A 107 13.95 0.72 -7.08
C GLY A 107 14.14 -0.79 -7.29
N LEU A 108 15.38 -1.29 -7.43
CA LEU A 108 15.65 -2.72 -7.54
C LEU A 108 15.34 -3.47 -6.25
N ASP A 109 15.66 -2.87 -5.10
CA ASP A 109 15.31 -3.44 -3.79
C ASP A 109 13.79 -3.55 -3.66
N MET A 110 13.08 -2.49 -4.07
CA MET A 110 11.62 -2.46 -4.01
C MET A 110 10.95 -3.46 -4.96
N ALA A 111 11.47 -3.61 -6.18
CA ALA A 111 10.99 -4.64 -7.11
C ALA A 111 11.20 -6.04 -6.51
N THR A 112 12.35 -6.29 -5.88
CA THR A 112 12.66 -7.57 -5.22
C THR A 112 11.71 -7.82 -4.04
N ILE A 113 11.53 -6.84 -3.16
CA ILE A 113 10.61 -6.94 -2.01
C ILE A 113 9.18 -7.20 -2.48
N THR A 114 8.71 -6.46 -3.49
CA THR A 114 7.36 -6.61 -4.05
C THR A 114 7.14 -8.00 -4.64
N GLN A 115 8.12 -8.52 -5.39
CA GLN A 115 8.06 -9.88 -5.92
C GLN A 115 7.97 -10.92 -4.80
N ARG A 116 8.80 -10.78 -3.76
CA ARG A 116 8.77 -11.69 -2.59
C ARG A 116 7.45 -11.60 -1.83
N LEU A 117 6.82 -10.42 -1.75
CA LEU A 117 5.50 -10.24 -1.15
C LEU A 117 4.40 -10.96 -1.94
N ILE A 118 4.45 -10.90 -3.27
CA ILE A 118 3.51 -11.62 -4.15
C ILE A 118 3.62 -13.14 -3.93
N GLU A 119 4.84 -13.65 -3.81
CA GLU A 119 5.13 -15.07 -3.60
C GLU A 119 4.63 -15.62 -2.26
N LEU A 120 4.34 -14.77 -1.27
CA LEU A 120 3.76 -15.19 0.01
C LEU A 120 2.36 -15.80 -0.13
N ASN A 121 1.70 -15.60 -1.28
CA ASN A 121 0.37 -16.14 -1.57
C ASN A 121 -0.65 -15.81 -0.45
N ARG A 122 -0.71 -14.54 -0.06
CA ARG A 122 -1.67 -13.97 0.90
C ARG A 122 -2.01 -12.52 0.53
N PRO A 123 -3.12 -11.94 1.00
CA PRO A 123 -3.45 -10.55 0.70
C PRO A 123 -2.33 -9.60 1.14
N VAL A 124 -1.93 -8.70 0.25
CA VAL A 124 -0.93 -7.66 0.49
C VAL A 124 -1.58 -6.30 0.26
N VAL A 125 -1.50 -5.41 1.24
CA VAL A 125 -1.98 -4.03 1.14
C VAL A 125 -0.77 -3.11 1.12
N LEU A 126 -0.62 -2.34 0.05
CA LEU A 126 0.45 -1.36 -0.14
C LEU A 126 -0.11 0.03 0.19
N ASP A 127 0.31 0.62 1.30
CA ASP A 127 -0.01 2.01 1.66
C ASP A 127 1.02 2.95 1.02
N THR A 128 0.61 3.80 0.08
CA THR A 128 1.56 4.63 -0.68
C THR A 128 1.69 6.03 -0.10
N SER A 129 2.72 6.76 -0.53
CA SER A 129 2.81 8.20 -0.28
C SER A 129 1.74 8.99 -1.05
N PRO A 130 1.47 10.26 -0.68
CA PRO A 130 0.70 11.17 -1.51
C PRO A 130 1.31 11.39 -2.90
N GLY A 131 0.45 11.50 -3.92
CA GLY A 131 0.90 11.79 -5.28
C GLY A 131 1.21 10.51 -6.06
N MET A 132 2.24 10.57 -6.90
CA MET A 132 2.64 9.47 -7.77
C MET A 132 4.18 9.44 -7.86
N SER A 133 4.82 9.04 -6.76
CA SER A 133 6.25 8.72 -6.75
C SER A 133 6.54 7.45 -7.54
N ASP A 134 7.82 7.17 -7.81
CA ASP A 134 8.24 5.92 -8.45
C ASP A 134 7.75 4.69 -7.67
N PHE A 135 7.88 4.69 -6.34
CA PHE A 135 7.33 3.61 -5.50
C PHE A 135 5.81 3.49 -5.55
N THR A 136 5.09 4.59 -5.74
CA THR A 136 3.63 4.56 -5.93
C THR A 136 3.28 3.94 -7.29
N LEU A 137 4.06 4.26 -8.33
CA LEU A 137 3.89 3.68 -9.66
C LEU A 137 4.16 2.17 -9.64
N ASP A 138 5.26 1.74 -9.03
CA ASP A 138 5.60 0.33 -8.85
C ASP A 138 4.48 -0.42 -8.11
N ALA A 139 3.92 0.19 -7.05
CA ALA A 139 2.79 -0.37 -6.31
C ALA A 139 1.53 -0.50 -7.18
N ILE A 140 1.22 0.50 -8.01
CA ILE A 140 0.10 0.48 -8.94
C ILE A 140 0.26 -0.63 -9.98
N GLU A 141 1.46 -0.78 -10.54
CA GLU A 141 1.76 -1.81 -11.55
C GLU A 141 1.67 -3.22 -10.99
N ALA A 142 2.17 -3.45 -9.77
CA ALA A 142 2.10 -4.73 -9.08
C ALA A 142 0.68 -5.07 -8.58
N ALA A 143 -0.19 -4.07 -8.44
CA ALA A 143 -1.51 -4.26 -7.84
C ALA A 143 -2.52 -4.97 -8.75
N SER A 144 -3.20 -5.95 -8.16
CA SER A 144 -4.38 -6.59 -8.75
C SER A 144 -5.65 -5.72 -8.59
N ARG A 145 -5.67 -4.85 -7.58
CA ARG A 145 -6.74 -3.89 -7.30
C ARG A 145 -6.15 -2.59 -6.77
N ILE A 146 -6.74 -1.47 -7.13
CA ILE A 146 -6.29 -0.15 -6.69
C ILE A 146 -7.43 0.51 -5.95
N VAL A 147 -7.19 0.97 -4.73
CA VAL A 147 -8.14 1.77 -3.96
C VAL A 147 -7.70 3.22 -4.05
N LEU A 148 -8.41 4.02 -4.85
CA LEU A 148 -8.18 5.45 -4.96
C LEU A 148 -8.96 6.17 -3.86
N VAL A 149 -8.26 6.69 -2.86
CA VAL A 149 -8.86 7.42 -1.74
C VAL A 149 -8.99 8.89 -2.07
N THR A 150 -10.20 9.44 -1.96
CA THR A 150 -10.48 10.87 -2.13
C THR A 150 -11.42 11.38 -1.03
N THR A 151 -11.59 12.69 -0.94
CA THR A 151 -12.55 13.37 -0.06
C THR A 151 -13.52 14.22 -0.88
N THR A 152 -14.51 14.80 -0.22
CA THR A 152 -15.65 15.48 -0.87
C THR A 152 -15.40 16.95 -1.21
N ASP A 153 -14.18 17.46 -1.04
CA ASP A 153 -13.84 18.81 -1.49
C ASP A 153 -13.48 18.82 -2.99
N VAL A 154 -13.84 19.90 -3.68
CA VAL A 154 -13.60 20.07 -5.13
C VAL A 154 -12.15 19.79 -5.52
N ALA A 155 -11.20 20.26 -4.72
CA ALA A 155 -9.79 20.09 -5.03
C ALA A 155 -9.37 18.61 -4.96
N SER A 156 -9.96 17.80 -4.07
CA SER A 156 -9.65 16.37 -3.94
C SER A 156 -10.25 15.56 -5.07
N VAL A 157 -11.49 15.88 -5.47
CA VAL A 157 -12.13 15.30 -6.65
C VAL A 157 -11.33 15.62 -7.91
N GLN A 158 -10.92 16.89 -8.11
CA GLN A 158 -10.10 17.27 -9.26
C GLN A 158 -8.74 16.58 -9.26
N ALA A 159 -8.09 16.45 -8.11
CA ALA A 159 -6.82 15.74 -8.00
C ALA A 159 -6.98 14.24 -8.32
N ALA A 160 -8.04 13.59 -7.82
CA ALA A 160 -8.33 12.19 -8.10
C ALA A 160 -8.58 11.95 -9.60
N ARG A 161 -9.34 12.83 -10.25
CA ARG A 161 -9.53 12.80 -11.70
C ARG A 161 -8.19 12.90 -12.45
N LYS A 162 -7.35 13.88 -12.10
CA LYS A 162 -6.02 14.04 -12.73
C LYS A 162 -5.16 12.79 -12.59
N LEU A 163 -5.20 12.12 -11.43
CA LEU A 163 -4.46 10.88 -11.24
C LEU A 163 -4.98 9.77 -12.16
N ILE A 164 -6.30 9.61 -12.32
CA ILE A 164 -6.89 8.66 -13.26
C ILE A 164 -6.47 8.99 -14.70
N ASP A 165 -6.53 10.26 -15.11
CA ASP A 165 -6.13 10.69 -16.46
C ASP A 165 -4.64 10.36 -16.71
N THR A 166 -3.78 10.58 -15.71
CA THR A 166 -2.35 10.21 -15.77
C THR A 166 -2.16 8.70 -15.89
N MET A 167 -2.89 7.90 -15.10
CA MET A 167 -2.83 6.44 -15.19
C MET A 167 -3.21 5.95 -16.60
N GLN A 168 -4.23 6.55 -17.21
CA GLN A 168 -4.62 6.24 -18.60
C GLN A 168 -3.52 6.63 -19.60
N ALA A 169 -2.90 7.80 -19.44
CA ALA A 169 -1.79 8.24 -20.29
C ALA A 169 -0.58 7.30 -20.22
N LEU A 170 -0.32 6.75 -19.03
CA LEU A 170 0.71 5.73 -18.80
C LEU A 170 0.27 4.30 -19.20
N ARG A 171 -0.94 4.13 -19.74
CA ARG A 171 -1.53 2.84 -20.14
C ARG A 171 -1.68 1.85 -18.98
N LEU A 172 -1.84 2.35 -17.76
CA LEU A 172 -2.15 1.55 -16.58
C LEU A 172 -3.63 1.13 -16.61
N ASP A 173 -3.92 -0.08 -16.14
CA ASP A 173 -5.25 -0.67 -16.18
C ASP A 173 -6.18 -0.04 -15.14
N THR A 174 -6.89 1.01 -15.55
CA THR A 174 -7.86 1.70 -14.70
C THR A 174 -9.11 0.89 -14.37
N ALA A 175 -9.35 -0.27 -15.01
CA ALA A 175 -10.46 -1.14 -14.64
C ALA A 175 -10.27 -1.80 -13.26
N ARG A 176 -9.04 -1.77 -12.71
CA ARG A 176 -8.71 -2.24 -11.37
C ARG A 176 -9.00 -1.23 -10.27
N VAL A 177 -9.36 0.01 -10.63
CA VAL A 177 -9.55 1.12 -9.69
C VAL A 177 -10.95 1.05 -9.06
N ALA A 178 -10.98 1.00 -7.73
CA ALA A 178 -12.15 1.26 -6.92
C ALA A 178 -11.98 2.61 -6.20
N LEU A 179 -12.99 3.47 -6.28
CA LEU A 179 -12.98 4.78 -5.62
C LEU A 179 -13.48 4.64 -4.18
N ALA A 180 -12.69 5.11 -3.22
CA ALA A 180 -13.08 5.23 -1.81
C ALA A 180 -13.23 6.71 -1.43
N VAL A 181 -14.47 7.15 -1.23
CA VAL A 181 -14.76 8.51 -0.75
C VAL A 181 -14.71 8.51 0.78
N ASN A 182 -13.60 8.99 1.32
CA ASN A 182 -13.37 9.05 2.76
C ASN A 182 -13.87 10.36 3.37
N ARG A 183 -14.08 10.36 4.70
CA ARG A 183 -14.57 11.50 5.49
C ARG A 183 -15.90 12.07 4.98
N PHE A 184 -16.70 11.24 4.31
CA PHE A 184 -18.02 11.63 3.84
C PHE A 184 -18.95 11.91 5.02
N ASN A 185 -19.65 13.04 4.98
CA ASN A 185 -20.81 13.33 5.80
C ASN A 185 -21.99 13.67 4.89
N SER A 186 -23.24 13.55 5.35
CA SER A 186 -24.41 13.84 4.51
C SER A 186 -24.64 15.34 4.20
N ARG A 187 -23.70 16.22 4.59
CA ARG A 187 -23.76 17.68 4.40
C ARG A 187 -22.57 18.16 3.55
N THR A 188 -22.36 17.55 2.40
CA THR A 188 -21.33 17.98 1.46
C THR A 188 -21.83 19.15 0.63
N GLY A 189 -21.11 20.27 0.64
CA GLY A 189 -21.39 21.46 -0.21
C GLY A 189 -21.07 21.26 -1.70
N LEU A 190 -21.29 20.05 -2.21
CA LEU A 190 -21.21 19.71 -3.63
C LEU A 190 -22.62 19.44 -4.12
N ASP A 191 -23.20 20.39 -4.84
CA ASP A 191 -24.39 20.16 -5.64
C ASP A 191 -23.99 19.61 -7.01
N VAL A 192 -24.65 18.55 -7.45
CA VAL A 192 -24.53 18.05 -8.82
C VAL A 192 -25.38 18.99 -9.68
N ALA A 193 -24.73 19.89 -10.42
CA ALA A 193 -25.36 20.74 -11.42
C ALA A 193 -25.76 19.94 -12.66
#